data_AF-A0A8T5LP66-F1
#
_entry.id   AF-A0A8T5LP66-F1
#
_cell.length_a   1.000
_cell.length_b   1.000
_cell.length_c   1.000
_cell.angle_alpha   90.00
_cell.angle_beta   90.00
_cell.angle_gamma   90.00
#
_symmetry.space_group_name_H-M   'P 1'
#
loop_
_entity.id
_entity.type
_entity.pdbx_description
1 polymer ?
#
loop_
_entity_poly.entity_id
_entity_poly.type
_entity_poly.pdbx_seq_one_letter_code
_entity_poly.pdbx_strand_id
1 'polypeptide(L)'
;EHTIDDKLRVVTEAVYGRSVIVIDDSVVSGTNIKNAVIKLKMAGAKEIHLRIASPPYLHPCYWGVDTPSVDRFIAYQRDIYQIQKTLGVDSISYLSMEGMLKHVFRPYDKCTKCFR
;
A
#
# COMPACT_ATOMS: atom_id res chain seq x y z
N GLU A 1 -17.83 4.98 14.85
CA GLU A 1 -17.05 4.02 14.04
C GLU A 1 -17.62 4.01 12.64
N HIS A 2 -16.88 4.49 11.64
CA HIS A 2 -17.29 4.34 10.23
C HIS A 2 -16.74 3.01 9.73
N THR A 3 -17.62 2.06 9.44
CA THR A 3 -17.26 0.79 8.82
C THR A 3 -16.68 1.05 7.43
N ILE A 4 -15.65 0.29 7.05
CA ILE A 4 -14.90 0.43 5.79
C ILE A 4 -15.80 0.28 4.53
N ASP A 5 -17.02 -0.22 4.70
CA ASP A 5 -18.06 -0.23 3.68
C ASP A 5 -18.48 1.16 3.20
N ASP A 6 -18.32 2.20 4.02
CA ASP A 6 -18.59 3.57 3.60
C ASP A 6 -17.52 4.12 2.63
N LYS A 7 -16.28 3.62 2.70
CA LYS A 7 -15.13 4.21 2.01
C LYS A 7 -14.81 3.58 0.66
N LEU A 8 -15.13 2.29 0.48
CA LEU A 8 -14.80 1.56 -0.75
C LEU A 8 -15.93 0.62 -1.17
N ARG A 9 -16.51 0.93 -2.33
CA ARG A 9 -17.46 0.08 -3.05
C ARG A 9 -16.82 -0.47 -4.31
N VAL A 10 -16.87 -1.79 -4.47
CA VAL A 10 -16.40 -2.47 -5.68
C VAL A 10 -17.55 -2.53 -6.68
N VAL A 11 -17.29 -2.10 -7.92
CA VAL A 11 -18.20 -2.30 -9.06
C VAL A 11 -17.92 -3.68 -9.63
N THR A 12 -18.75 -4.66 -9.30
CA THR A 12 -18.53 -6.08 -9.61
C THR A 12 -18.32 -6.31 -11.10
N GLU A 13 -19.11 -5.65 -11.95
CA GLU A 13 -19.05 -5.75 -13.41
C GLU A 13 -17.69 -5.29 -13.98
N ALA A 14 -17.00 -4.40 -13.27
CA ALA A 14 -15.70 -3.90 -13.68
C ALA A 14 -14.56 -4.89 -13.38
N VAL A 15 -14.75 -5.81 -12.43
CA VAL A 15 -13.67 -6.65 -11.88
C VAL A 15 -13.88 -8.16 -12.05
N TYR A 16 -15.13 -8.62 -12.21
CA TYR A 16 -15.45 -10.04 -12.27
C TYR A 16 -14.70 -10.76 -13.41
N GLY A 17 -13.95 -11.81 -13.05
CA GLY A 17 -13.15 -12.62 -13.97
C GLY A 17 -11.89 -11.93 -14.51
N ARG A 18 -11.55 -10.72 -14.04
CA ARG A 18 -10.42 -9.93 -14.56
C ARG A 18 -9.24 -9.90 -13.61
N SER A 19 -8.03 -9.83 -14.17
CA SER A 19 -6.82 -9.46 -13.42
C SER A 19 -6.82 -7.94 -13.24
N VAL A 20 -6.71 -7.46 -11.99
CA VAL A 20 -6.81 -6.03 -11.65
C VAL A 20 -5.50 -5.52 -11.06
N ILE A 21 -5.16 -4.27 -11.41
CA ILE A 21 -4.08 -3.53 -10.76
C ILE A 21 -4.71 -2.52 -9.82
N VAL A 22 -4.36 -2.61 -8.53
CA VAL A 22 -4.75 -1.63 -7.52
C VAL A 22 -3.56 -0.71 -7.29
N ILE A 23 -3.78 0.60 -7.45
CA ILE A 23 -2.76 1.62 -7.20
C ILE A 23 -3.17 2.38 -5.94
N ASP A 24 -2.27 2.47 -4.98
CA ASP A 24 -2.47 3.23 -3.75
C ASP A 24 -1.29 4.19 -3.53
N ASP A 25 -1.50 5.27 -2.78
CA ASP A 25 -0.47 6.28 -2.54
C ASP A 25 0.67 5.73 -1.66
N SER A 26 0.29 4.96 -0.65
CA SER A 26 1.14 4.49 0.43
C SER A 26 0.51 3.27 1.10
N VAL A 27 1.34 2.49 1.79
CA VAL A 27 0.83 1.46 2.71
C VAL A 27 1.60 1.51 4.02
N VAL A 28 0.89 1.87 5.08
CA VAL A 28 1.45 1.95 6.44
C VAL A 28 1.18 0.64 7.17
N SER A 29 -0.03 0.39 7.67
CA SER A 29 -0.38 -0.87 8.36
C SER A 29 -0.90 -1.97 7.44
N GLY A 30 -1.38 -1.62 6.25
CA GLY A 30 -1.96 -2.57 5.29
C GLY A 30 -3.40 -2.99 5.57
N THR A 31 -4.03 -2.56 6.67
CA THR A 31 -5.40 -2.98 7.03
C THR A 31 -6.42 -2.59 5.96
N ASN A 32 -6.38 -1.35 5.47
CA ASN A 32 -7.31 -0.87 4.43
C ASN A 32 -7.13 -1.64 3.12
N ILE A 33 -5.89 -1.81 2.69
CA ILE A 33 -5.56 -2.56 1.47
C ILE A 33 -6.02 -4.01 1.58
N LYS A 34 -5.74 -4.68 2.71
CA LYS A 34 -6.17 -6.07 2.92
C LYS A 34 -7.70 -6.21 2.81
N ASN A 35 -8.45 -5.25 3.35
CA ASN A 35 -9.91 -5.24 3.23
C ASN A 35 -10.37 -4.97 1.79
N ALA A 36 -9.71 -4.07 1.07
CA ALA A 36 -9.97 -3.84 -0.36
C ALA A 36 -9.72 -5.11 -1.20
N VAL A 37 -8.62 -5.82 -0.93
CA VAL A 37 -8.29 -7.09 -1.58
C VAL A 37 -9.36 -8.15 -1.30
N ILE A 38 -9.84 -8.28 -0.06
CA ILE A 38 -10.94 -9.20 0.28
C ILE A 38 -12.19 -8.87 -0.54
N LYS A 39 -12.59 -7.59 -0.61
CA LYS A 39 -13.76 -7.17 -1.40
C LYS A 39 -13.61 -7.46 -2.88
N LEU A 40 -12.42 -7.20 -3.46
CA LEU A 40 -12.13 -7.50 -4.86
C LEU A 40 -12.20 -9.00 -5.16
N LYS A 41 -11.68 -9.85 -4.26
CA LYS A 41 -11.80 -11.31 -4.38
C LYS A 41 -13.26 -11.76 -4.29
N MET A 42 -14.04 -11.22 -3.35
CA MET A 42 -15.47 -11.52 -3.22
C MET A 42 -16.26 -11.10 -4.47
N ALA A 43 -15.86 -10.02 -5.14
CA ALA A 43 -16.42 -9.59 -6.41
C ALA A 43 -15.95 -10.41 -7.63
N GLY A 44 -15.11 -11.44 -7.42
CA GLY A 44 -14.68 -12.36 -8.46
C GLY A 44 -13.46 -11.89 -9.28
N ALA A 45 -12.62 -10.99 -8.75
CA ALA A 45 -11.35 -10.66 -9.39
C ALA A 45 -10.48 -11.93 -9.53
N LYS A 46 -9.88 -12.12 -10.70
CA LYS A 46 -9.04 -13.29 -11.04
C LYS A 46 -7.67 -13.22 -10.37
N GLU A 47 -7.00 -12.08 -10.52
CA GLU A 47 -5.70 -11.77 -9.94
C GLU A 47 -5.73 -10.32 -9.46
N ILE A 48 -4.97 -10.01 -8.41
CA ILE A 48 -4.88 -8.68 -7.82
C ILE A 48 -3.40 -8.32 -7.69
N HIS A 49 -2.98 -7.29 -8.43
CA HIS A 49 -1.61 -6.77 -8.40
C HIS A 49 -1.59 -5.39 -7.77
N LEU A 50 -0.85 -5.23 -6.67
CA LEU A 50 -0.77 -3.97 -5.94
C LEU A 50 0.44 -3.15 -6.38
N ARG A 51 0.24 -1.85 -6.60
CA ARG A 51 1.32 -0.89 -6.91
C ARG A 51 1.22 0.29 -5.96
N ILE A 52 2.26 0.51 -5.17
CA ILE A 52 2.30 1.57 -4.17
C ILE A 52 3.15 2.73 -4.69
N ALA A 53 2.57 3.93 -4.74
CA ALA A 53 3.21 5.13 -5.27
C ALA A 53 4.20 5.79 -4.30
N SER A 54 4.61 5.08 -3.26
CA SER A 54 5.66 5.48 -2.31
C SER A 54 6.65 4.34 -2.09
N PRO A 55 7.86 4.65 -1.59
CA PRO A 55 8.71 3.67 -0.92
C PRO A 55 8.01 3.09 0.33
N PRO A 56 8.43 1.92 0.82
CA PRO A 56 7.86 1.32 2.02
C PRO A 56 8.16 2.17 3.26
N TYR A 57 7.15 2.39 4.11
CA TYR A 57 7.34 3.01 5.41
C TYR A 57 8.07 2.03 6.34
N LEU A 58 9.26 2.44 6.80
CA LEU A 58 10.10 1.68 7.71
C LEU A 58 10.19 2.31 9.10
N HIS A 59 9.99 3.63 9.20
CA HIS A 59 10.12 4.40 10.44
C HIS A 59 8.99 5.42 10.63
N PRO A 60 8.56 5.68 11.86
CA PRO A 60 7.58 6.71 12.14
C PRO A 60 8.14 8.10 11.82
N CYS A 61 7.25 9.04 11.55
CA CYS A 61 7.63 10.42 11.34
C CYS A 61 7.82 11.12 12.69
N TYR A 62 8.94 11.81 12.85
CA TYR A 62 9.25 12.61 14.04
C TYR A 62 9.05 14.13 13.81
N TRP A 63 8.55 14.52 12.64
CA TRP A 63 8.38 15.92 12.22
C TRP A 63 6.92 16.30 11.94
N GLY A 64 5.96 15.62 12.58
CA GLY A 64 4.57 16.07 12.63
C GLY A 64 3.59 15.39 11.67
N VAL A 65 3.99 14.33 10.96
CA VAL A 65 3.02 13.43 10.30
C VAL A 65 2.59 12.37 11.31
N ASP A 66 1.27 12.21 11.48
CA ASP A 66 0.73 11.16 12.34
C ASP A 66 1.02 9.77 11.74
N THR A 67 1.83 8.99 12.43
CA THR A 67 2.19 7.62 12.04
C THR A 67 2.11 6.73 13.26
N PRO A 68 1.59 5.49 13.13
CA PRO A 68 1.56 4.55 14.25
C PRO A 68 2.97 4.11 14.65
N SER A 69 3.03 3.35 15.74
CA SER A 69 4.27 2.70 16.18
C SER A 69 4.82 1.77 15.10
N VAL A 70 6.15 1.64 15.06
CA VAL A 70 6.88 0.96 13.97
C VAL A 70 6.45 -0.51 13.78
N ASP A 71 6.11 -1.19 14.87
CA ASP A 71 5.61 -2.57 14.88
C ASP A 71 4.27 -2.75 14.13
N ARG A 72 3.52 -1.66 13.94
CA ARG A 72 2.28 -1.66 13.16
C ARG A 72 2.49 -1.47 11.66
N PHE A 73 3.71 -1.16 11.20
CA PHE A 73 3.95 -1.06 9.78
C PHE A 73 4.00 -2.43 9.13
N ILE A 74 3.39 -2.54 7.94
CA ILE A 74 3.40 -3.79 7.19
C ILE A 74 4.80 -4.17 6.74
N ALA A 75 5.64 -3.19 6.42
CA ALA A 75 7.01 -3.40 5.97
C ALA A 75 8.02 -3.56 7.12
N TYR A 76 7.60 -3.41 8.39
CA TYR A 76 8.50 -3.58 9.53
C TYR A 76 8.97 -5.04 9.63
N GLN A 77 10.29 -5.24 9.50
CA GLN A 77 10.94 -6.55 9.51
C GLN A 77 10.35 -7.56 8.51
N ARG A 78 9.78 -7.08 7.40
CA ARG A 78 9.21 -7.92 6.35
C ARG A 78 9.84 -7.65 5.01
N ASP A 79 10.13 -8.72 4.28
CA ASP A 79 10.44 -8.64 2.86
C ASP A 79 9.17 -8.49 2.01
N ILE A 80 9.35 -8.23 0.71
CA ILE A 80 8.26 -8.01 -0.23
C ILE A 80 7.33 -9.21 -0.36
N TYR A 81 7.85 -10.44 -0.24
CA TYR A 81 7.08 -11.67 -0.37
C TYR A 81 6.21 -11.91 0.86
N GLN A 82 6.73 -11.61 2.05
CA GLN A 82 5.99 -11.64 3.30
C GLN A 82 4.84 -10.61 3.26
N ILE A 83 5.10 -9.39 2.79
CA ILE A 83 4.06 -8.35 2.61
C ILE A 83 2.99 -8.83 1.62
N GLN A 84 3.41 -9.37 0.46
CA GLN A 84 2.51 -9.94 -0.55
C GLN A 84 1.55 -10.97 0.07
N LYS A 85 2.10 -11.92 0.81
CA LYS A 85 1.34 -12.97 1.49
C LYS A 85 0.41 -12.40 2.56
N THR A 86 0.85 -11.41 3.34
CA THR A 86 0.03 -10.76 4.37
C THR A 86 -1.20 -10.06 3.78
N LEU A 87 -1.05 -9.40 2.64
CA LEU A 87 -2.13 -8.71 1.93
C LEU A 87 -3.00 -9.68 1.10
N GLY A 88 -2.46 -10.84 0.74
CA GLY A 88 -3.16 -11.83 -0.08
C GLY A 88 -3.28 -11.41 -1.54
N VAL A 89 -2.29 -10.70 -2.07
CA VAL A 89 -2.23 -10.26 -3.47
C VAL A 89 -1.29 -11.15 -4.29
N ASP A 90 -1.47 -11.17 -5.61
CA ASP A 90 -0.67 -11.97 -6.54
C ASP A 90 0.70 -11.35 -6.81
N SER A 91 0.78 -10.01 -6.77
CA SER A 91 2.05 -9.30 -6.74
C SER A 91 1.92 -7.97 -6.02
N ILE A 92 3.02 -7.47 -5.47
CA ILE A 92 3.13 -6.11 -4.94
C ILE A 92 4.43 -5.48 -5.43
N SER A 93 4.40 -4.18 -5.74
CA SER A 93 5.62 -3.41 -6.00
C SER A 93 5.49 -2.00 -5.44
N TYR A 94 6.57 -1.52 -4.85
CA TYR A 94 6.69 -0.16 -4.32
C TYR A 94 7.45 0.72 -5.32
N LEU A 95 7.12 2.01 -5.33
CA LEU A 95 7.96 3.01 -5.98
C LEU A 95 9.33 3.03 -5.30
N SER A 96 10.41 2.98 -6.09
CA SER A 96 11.76 3.05 -5.51
C SER A 96 12.04 4.44 -4.95
N MET A 97 12.85 4.51 -3.89
CA MET A 97 13.30 5.79 -3.32
C MET A 97 13.93 6.69 -4.39
N GLU A 98 14.82 6.12 -5.19
CA GLU A 98 15.49 6.82 -6.27
C GLU A 98 14.51 7.30 -7.35
N GLY A 99 13.56 6.45 -7.73
CA GLY A 99 12.51 6.78 -8.70
C GLY A 99 11.63 7.93 -8.21
N MET A 100 11.24 7.91 -6.93
CA MET A 100 10.49 9.00 -6.31
C MET A 100 11.32 10.30 -6.30
N LEU A 101 12.55 10.26 -5.80
CA LEU A 101 13.40 11.45 -5.66
C LEU A 101 13.72 12.10 -7.02
N LYS A 102 13.85 11.32 -8.10
CA LYS A 102 14.07 11.88 -9.45
C LYS A 102 12.95 12.82 -9.92
N HIS A 103 11.74 12.70 -9.35
CA HIS A 103 10.56 13.42 -9.82
C HIS A 103 10.00 14.43 -8.81
N VAL A 104 10.62 14.59 -7.64
CA VAL A 104 10.23 15.61 -6.65
C VAL A 104 11.07 16.88 -6.78
N PHE A 105 10.48 18.02 -6.47
CA PHE A 105 11.18 19.31 -6.46
C PHE A 105 12.23 19.35 -5.34
N ARG A 106 13.49 19.67 -5.66
CA ARG A 106 14.64 19.73 -4.73
C ARG A 106 14.83 18.42 -3.93
N PRO A 107 15.22 17.31 -4.57
CA PRO A 107 15.27 15.99 -3.94
C PRO A 107 16.27 15.86 -2.80
N TYR A 108 17.37 16.61 -2.85
CA TYR A 108 18.41 16.59 -1.81
C TYR A 108 17.98 17.30 -0.53
N ASP A 109 16.94 18.15 -0.58
CA ASP A 109 16.43 18.92 0.56
C ASP A 109 15.24 18.21 1.25
N LYS A 110 14.90 16.99 0.84
CA LYS A 110 13.75 16.26 1.37
C LYS A 110 14.14 15.35 2.53
N CYS A 111 13.36 15.42 3.60
CA CYS A 111 13.39 14.38 4.62
C CYS A 111 12.88 13.07 4.02
N THR A 112 13.64 12.00 4.20
CA THR A 112 13.35 10.65 3.70
C THR A 112 13.33 9.62 4.84
N LYS A 113 13.36 10.08 6.10
CA LYS A 113 13.59 9.24 7.27
C LYS A 113 12.50 8.19 7.49
N CYS A 114 11.27 8.47 7.07
CA CYS A 114 10.17 7.50 7.14
C CYS A 114 10.44 6.22 6.33
N PHE A 115 11.34 6.29 5.36
CA PHE A 115 11.60 5.22 4.39
C PHE A 115 13.00 4.58 4.52
N ARG A 116 13.88 5.10 5.40
CA ARG A 116 15.26 4.61 5.61
C ARG A 116 15.79 4.77 7.03
#